data_AF-A0A3S0JXA8-F1
#
_entry.id   AF-A0A3S0JXA8-F1
#
_cell.length_a   1.000
_cell.length_b   1.000
_cell.length_c   1.000
_cell.angle_alpha   90.00
_cell.angle_beta   90.00
_cell.angle_gamma   90.00
#
_symmetry.space_group_name_H-M   'P 1'
#
loop_
_entity.id
_entity.type
_entity.pdbx_description
1 polymer ?
#
loop_
_entity_poly.entity_id
_entity_poly.type
_entity_poly.pdbx_seq_one_letter_code
_entity_poly.pdbx_strand_id
1 'polypeptide(L)'
;MTSEEQTVRVGDVQVKLQTPQWVWNRKLYPLKVTYTNVGDAPVEMMDPSQCPYIWQVEDASTGIVPQPERAVGYGCTTEFRAPILLGPGESLRVTKKAIVDGFPKGEYRIPAEVLPVHSEYRSPTEPLPMQPRVEEVHPKPQEVRFELR
;
A
#
# COMPACT_ATOMS: atom_id res chain seq x y z
N MET A 1 -10.08 -0.60 19.29
CA MET A 1 -9.12 -1.31 18.42
C MET A 1 -7.90 -0.43 18.32
N THR A 2 -6.73 -0.93 18.68
CA THR A 2 -5.46 -0.21 18.52
C THR A 2 -5.04 -0.32 17.06
N SER A 3 -4.64 0.81 16.47
CA SER A 3 -4.15 0.89 15.09
C SER A 3 -2.75 1.46 15.10
N GLU A 4 -1.89 0.91 14.26
CA GLU A 4 -0.60 1.49 13.96
C GLU A 4 -0.77 2.54 12.85
N GLU A 5 0.01 3.60 12.93
CA GLU A 5 0.00 4.69 11.96
C GLU A 5 1.44 5.08 11.62
N GLN A 6 1.73 5.21 10.34
CA GLN A 6 2.97 5.79 9.87
C GLN A 6 2.68 6.75 8.71
N THR A 7 3.47 7.82 8.65
CA THR A 7 3.40 8.83 7.59
C THR A 7 4.76 8.93 6.94
N VAL A 8 4.77 8.77 5.62
CA VAL A 8 5.97 8.92 4.79
C VAL A 8 5.71 9.96 3.69
N ARG A 9 6.77 10.41 3.03
CA ARG A 9 6.71 11.35 1.92
C ARG A 9 7.47 10.79 0.72
N VAL A 10 6.90 10.95 -0.46
CA VAL A 10 7.48 10.60 -1.76
C VAL A 10 7.28 11.82 -2.65
N GLY A 11 8.36 12.58 -2.85
CA GLY A 11 8.32 13.92 -3.48
C GLY A 11 7.30 14.82 -2.81
N ASP A 12 6.28 15.24 -3.55
CA ASP A 12 5.21 16.12 -3.07
C ASP A 12 3.98 15.39 -2.56
N VAL A 13 4.02 14.06 -2.47
CA VAL A 13 2.94 13.26 -1.93
C VAL A 13 3.29 12.76 -0.53
N GLN A 14 2.47 13.14 0.44
CA GLN A 14 2.46 12.53 1.76
C GLN A 14 1.57 11.28 1.73
N VAL A 15 2.09 10.16 2.21
CA VAL A 15 1.37 8.88 2.32
C VAL A 15 1.18 8.54 3.78
N LYS A 16 -0.07 8.47 4.22
CA LYS A 16 -0.44 8.04 5.57
C LYS A 16 -1.03 6.64 5.51
N LEU A 17 -0.38 5.71 6.22
CA LEU A 17 -0.80 4.33 6.37
C LEU A 17 -1.41 4.15 7.76
N GLN A 18 -2.59 3.52 7.80
CA GLN A 18 -3.27 3.15 9.04
C GLN A 18 -3.68 1.69 8.98
N THR A 19 -3.22 0.91 9.95
CA THR A 19 -3.37 -0.55 9.94
C THR A 19 -3.83 -1.04 11.32
N PRO A 20 -4.75 -2.01 11.42
CA PRO A 20 -5.17 -2.55 12.71
C PRO A 20 -4.08 -3.49 13.26
N GLN A 21 -3.76 -3.43 14.56
CA GLN A 21 -2.74 -4.32 15.12
C GLN A 21 -3.14 -5.81 15.13
N TRP A 22 -4.43 -6.11 14.94
CA TRP A 22 -4.92 -7.48 14.84
C TRP A 22 -6.23 -7.55 14.06
N VAL A 23 -6.55 -8.73 13.53
CA VAL A 23 -7.85 -9.05 12.92
C VAL A 23 -8.32 -10.46 13.32
N TRP A 24 -9.64 -10.66 13.43
CA TRP A 24 -10.26 -11.98 13.66
C TRP A 24 -10.79 -12.58 12.37
N ASN A 25 -10.50 -13.85 12.10
CA ASN A 25 -11.16 -14.66 11.06
C ASN A 25 -11.34 -13.92 9.71
N ARG A 26 -10.33 -13.19 9.25
CA ARG A 26 -10.38 -12.48 7.97
C ARG A 26 -9.53 -13.18 6.94
N LYS A 27 -10.04 -13.21 5.71
CA LYS A 27 -9.27 -13.59 4.52
C LYS A 27 -8.28 -12.52 4.08
N LEU A 28 -8.56 -11.27 4.47
CA LEU A 28 -7.86 -10.08 4.02
C LEU A 28 -7.61 -9.15 5.20
N TYR A 29 -6.37 -8.77 5.38
CA TYR A 29 -5.94 -7.77 6.34
C TYR A 29 -6.02 -6.36 5.71
N PRO A 30 -6.78 -5.42 6.28
CA PRO A 30 -7.00 -4.12 5.67
C PRO A 30 -5.90 -3.11 6.02
N LEU A 31 -5.37 -2.43 5.00
CA LEU A 31 -4.50 -1.26 5.15
C LEU A 31 -5.22 -0.04 4.57
N LYS A 32 -5.51 0.95 5.41
CA LYS A 32 -6.04 2.22 4.93
C LYS A 32 -4.87 3.11 4.52
N VAL A 33 -4.93 3.62 3.29
CA VAL A 33 -3.88 4.47 2.72
C VAL A 33 -4.52 5.80 2.34
N THR A 34 -3.90 6.89 2.76
CA THR A 34 -4.27 8.24 2.33
C THR A 34 -3.07 8.86 1.63
N TYR A 35 -3.23 9.21 0.36
CA TYR A 35 -2.28 10.00 -0.41
C TYR A 35 -2.74 11.46 -0.37
N THR A 36 -1.86 12.37 0.00
CA THR A 36 -2.16 13.81 0.06
C THR A 36 -1.10 14.54 -0.73
N ASN A 37 -1.51 15.36 -1.70
CA ASN A 37 -0.58 16.27 -2.36
C ASN A 37 -0.27 17.43 -1.39
N VAL A 38 0.97 17.50 -0.91
CA VAL A 38 1.48 18.54 -0.02
C VAL A 38 2.37 19.56 -0.74
N GLY A 39 2.52 19.42 -2.06
CA GLY A 39 3.19 20.38 -2.92
C GLY A 39 2.30 21.56 -3.31
N ASP A 40 2.84 22.43 -4.16
CA ASP A 40 2.20 23.62 -4.70
C ASP A 40 1.65 23.44 -6.13
N ALA A 41 2.03 22.34 -6.80
CA ALA A 41 1.57 21.97 -8.13
C ALA A 41 0.71 20.69 -8.10
N PRO A 42 -0.20 20.49 -9.08
CA PRO A 42 -0.90 19.23 -9.21
C PRO A 42 0.05 18.04 -9.46
N VAL A 43 -0.28 16.90 -8.88
CA VAL A 43 0.44 15.62 -9.08
C VAL A 43 -0.50 14.63 -9.74
N GLU A 44 -0.02 13.98 -10.79
CA GLU A 44 -0.71 12.87 -11.42
C GLU A 44 -0.13 11.55 -10.92
N MET A 45 -1.00 10.60 -10.57
CA MET A 45 -0.63 9.30 -10.03
C MET A 45 -1.40 8.18 -10.71
N MET A 46 -0.76 7.03 -10.91
CA MET A 46 -1.47 5.81 -11.31
C MET A 46 -2.55 5.45 -10.27
N ASP A 47 -3.74 5.01 -10.70
CA ASP A 47 -4.85 4.69 -9.78
C ASP A 47 -4.42 3.55 -8.82
N PRO A 48 -4.18 3.84 -7.53
CA PRO A 48 -3.69 2.85 -6.59
C PRO A 48 -4.78 1.82 -6.25
N SER A 49 -6.03 2.01 -6.67
CA SER A 49 -7.11 1.02 -6.52
C SER A 49 -7.11 -0.05 -7.61
N GLN A 50 -6.37 0.12 -8.72
CA GLN A 50 -6.30 -0.85 -9.82
C GLN A 50 -5.82 -2.22 -9.35
N CYS A 51 -4.86 -2.25 -8.40
CA CYS A 51 -4.42 -3.47 -7.76
C CYS A 51 -4.50 -3.35 -6.23
N PRO A 52 -5.60 -3.78 -5.59
CA PRO A 52 -5.81 -3.54 -4.17
C PRO A 52 -5.09 -4.56 -3.27
N TYR A 53 -4.50 -5.62 -3.83
CA TYR A 53 -3.99 -6.75 -3.06
C TYR A 53 -2.49 -6.68 -2.80
N ILE A 54 -2.07 -7.23 -1.65
CA ILE A 54 -0.67 -7.44 -1.27
C ILE A 54 -0.49 -8.93 -1.00
N TRP A 55 0.37 -9.60 -1.75
CA TRP A 55 0.64 -11.04 -1.63
C TRP A 55 1.76 -11.37 -0.66
N GLN A 56 2.68 -10.44 -0.44
CA GLN A 56 3.86 -10.66 0.41
C GLN A 56 3.52 -10.30 1.87
N VAL A 57 2.88 -11.26 2.53
CA VAL A 57 2.69 -11.26 3.99
C VAL A 57 3.51 -12.41 4.55
N GLU A 58 4.43 -12.10 5.45
CA GLU A 58 5.37 -13.06 6.01
C GLU A 58 4.97 -13.41 7.44
N ASP A 59 5.14 -14.68 7.81
CA ASP A 59 5.16 -15.07 9.22
C ASP A 59 6.31 -14.32 9.92
N ALA A 60 6.00 -13.66 11.03
CA ALA A 60 6.94 -12.73 11.67
C ALA A 60 8.18 -13.44 12.27
N SER A 61 8.08 -14.75 12.53
CA SER A 61 9.16 -15.55 13.14
C SER A 61 10.10 -16.16 12.10
N THR A 62 9.56 -16.52 10.93
CA THR A 62 10.31 -17.22 9.88
C THR A 62 10.70 -16.31 8.70
N GLY A 63 10.00 -15.19 8.50
CA GLY A 63 10.16 -14.34 7.32
C GLY A 63 9.68 -14.99 6.02
N ILE A 64 8.92 -16.09 6.11
CA ILE A 64 8.41 -16.84 4.95
C ILE A 64 6.94 -16.52 4.75
N VAL A 65 6.51 -16.38 3.50
CA VAL A 65 5.09 -16.27 3.14
C VAL A 65 4.41 -17.63 3.34
N PRO A 66 3.40 -17.75 4.22
CA PRO A 66 2.68 -19.00 4.43
C PRO A 66 2.03 -19.52 3.14
N GLN A 67 2.05 -20.85 2.97
CA GLN A 67 1.41 -21.55 1.85
C GLN A 67 0.23 -22.40 2.36
N PRO A 68 -0.98 -21.85 2.42
CA PRO A 68 -2.16 -22.60 2.85
C PRO A 68 -2.53 -23.69 1.82
N GLU A 69 -3.05 -24.82 2.29
CA GLU A 69 -3.41 -25.99 1.46
C GLU A 69 -4.39 -25.67 0.31
N ARG A 70 -5.17 -24.59 0.45
CA ARG A 70 -6.06 -24.07 -0.60
C ARG A 70 -5.63 -22.66 -0.98
N ALA A 71 -4.95 -22.53 -2.11
CA ALA A 71 -4.70 -21.24 -2.73
C ALA A 71 -6.02 -20.67 -3.27
N VAL A 72 -6.42 -19.49 -2.78
CA VAL A 72 -7.52 -18.72 -3.36
C VAL A 72 -6.94 -17.75 -4.39
N GLY A 73 -7.47 -17.78 -5.61
CA GLY A 73 -7.05 -16.89 -6.69
C GLY A 73 -7.46 -15.45 -6.38
N TYR A 74 -6.54 -14.65 -5.85
CA TYR A 74 -6.65 -13.20 -5.85
C TYR A 74 -6.00 -12.66 -7.12
N GLY A 75 -6.64 -11.70 -7.77
CA GLY A 75 -6.14 -11.09 -8.99
C GLY A 75 -6.48 -9.60 -9.03
N CYS A 76 -5.64 -8.83 -9.71
CA CYS A 76 -5.89 -7.43 -9.99
C CYS A 76 -6.62 -7.28 -11.32
N THR A 77 -7.36 -6.18 -11.49
CA THR A 77 -8.04 -5.92 -12.77
C THR A 77 -6.99 -5.61 -13.83
N THR A 78 -7.22 -6.10 -15.05
CA THR A 78 -6.44 -5.75 -16.24
C THR A 78 -6.98 -4.51 -16.95
N GLU A 79 -8.12 -3.98 -16.49
CA GLU A 79 -8.69 -2.74 -17.02
C GLU A 79 -7.72 -1.59 -16.75
N PHE A 80 -7.35 -0.90 -17.83
CA PHE A 80 -6.60 0.34 -17.72
C PHE A 80 -7.50 1.42 -17.10
N ARG A 81 -7.00 2.07 -16.06
CA ARG A 81 -7.65 3.22 -15.45
C ARG A 81 -6.85 4.48 -15.76
N ALA A 82 -7.58 5.55 -16.05
CA ALA A 82 -6.97 6.85 -16.20
C ALA A 82 -6.19 7.20 -14.91
N PRO A 83 -5.03 7.84 -15.02
CA PRO A 83 -4.34 8.37 -13.86
C PRO A 83 -5.23 9.36 -13.09
N ILE A 84 -5.01 9.41 -11.77
CA ILE A 84 -5.68 10.32 -10.87
C ILE A 84 -4.86 11.60 -10.78
N LEU A 85 -5.52 12.74 -10.95
CA LEU A 85 -4.93 14.05 -10.71
C LEU A 85 -5.29 14.50 -9.29
N LEU A 86 -4.28 14.85 -8.49
CA LEU A 86 -4.43 15.47 -7.17
C LEU A 86 -3.93 16.91 -7.21
N GLY A 87 -4.83 17.87 -7.04
CA GLY A 87 -4.47 19.27 -6.84
C GLY A 87 -3.78 19.52 -5.50
N PRO A 88 -3.17 20.70 -5.29
CA PRO A 88 -2.54 21.06 -4.02
C PRO A 88 -3.50 20.92 -2.84
N GLY A 89 -3.10 20.17 -1.80
CA GLY A 89 -3.89 19.89 -0.61
C GLY A 89 -4.96 18.80 -0.78
N GLU A 90 -5.21 18.31 -1.98
CA GLU A 90 -6.18 17.23 -2.20
C GLU A 90 -5.69 15.89 -1.67
N SER A 91 -6.63 15.03 -1.28
CA SER A 91 -6.34 13.72 -0.72
C SER A 91 -7.17 12.62 -1.35
N LEU A 92 -6.52 11.50 -1.66
CA LEU A 92 -7.12 10.25 -2.10
C LEU A 92 -7.02 9.20 -0.99
N ARG A 93 -8.16 8.63 -0.60
CA ARG A 93 -8.22 7.51 0.36
C ARG A 93 -8.52 6.21 -0.36
N VAL A 94 -7.70 5.20 -0.12
CA VAL A 94 -7.92 3.84 -0.62
C VAL A 94 -7.72 2.80 0.48
N THR A 95 -8.24 1.60 0.26
CA THR A 95 -7.98 0.44 1.13
C THR A 95 -7.23 -0.61 0.32
N LYS A 96 -5.98 -0.87 0.72
CA LYS A 96 -5.22 -2.05 0.28
C LYS A 96 -5.53 -3.22 1.19
N LYS A 97 -5.35 -4.43 0.68
CA LYS A 97 -5.76 -5.67 1.32
C LYS A 97 -4.63 -6.69 1.23
N ALA A 98 -3.97 -6.95 2.35
CA ALA A 98 -2.98 -8.00 2.40
C ALA A 98 -3.67 -9.37 2.51
N ILE A 99 -3.22 -10.33 1.72
CA ILE A 99 -3.84 -11.64 1.62
C ILE A 99 -3.37 -12.50 2.78
N VAL A 100 -4.32 -12.94 3.60
CA VAL A 100 -4.09 -13.79 4.78
C VAL A 100 -5.07 -14.97 4.81
N ASP A 101 -5.71 -15.26 3.67
CA ASP A 101 -6.70 -16.32 3.55
C ASP A 101 -6.04 -17.69 3.77
N GLY A 102 -6.56 -18.44 4.74
CA GLY A 102 -5.99 -19.72 5.13
C GLY A 102 -4.73 -19.64 6.00
N PHE A 103 -4.26 -18.45 6.37
CA PHE A 103 -3.12 -18.33 7.29
C PHE A 103 -3.52 -18.81 8.70
N PRO A 104 -2.65 -19.53 9.42
CA PRO A 104 -2.91 -19.90 10.80
C PRO A 104 -2.94 -18.66 11.72
N LYS A 105 -3.43 -18.83 12.95
CA LYS A 105 -3.30 -17.78 13.97
C LYS A 105 -1.84 -17.56 14.32
N GLY A 106 -1.44 -16.32 14.53
CA GLY A 106 -0.04 -15.97 14.79
C GLY A 106 0.29 -14.52 14.47
N GLU A 107 1.55 -14.18 14.60
CA GLU A 107 2.09 -12.86 14.27
C GLU A 107 2.66 -12.83 12.85
N TYR A 108 2.33 -11.77 12.13
CA TYR A 108 2.70 -11.58 10.74
C TYR A 108 3.25 -10.18 10.50
N ARG A 109 3.96 -10.03 9.39
CA ARG A 109 4.48 -8.75 8.94
C ARG A 109 4.27 -8.51 7.45
N ILE A 110 4.10 -7.25 7.10
CA ILE A 110 4.18 -6.75 5.73
C ILE A 110 5.50 -5.99 5.62
N PRO A 111 6.48 -6.49 4.84
CA PRO A 111 7.75 -5.81 4.65
C PRO A 111 7.59 -4.39 4.08
N ALA A 112 8.51 -3.49 4.42
CA ALA A 112 8.45 -2.09 4.02
C ALA A 112 8.46 -1.91 2.49
N GLU A 113 9.20 -2.77 1.78
CA GLU A 113 9.39 -2.77 0.33
C GLU A 113 8.13 -3.08 -0.49
N VAL A 114 7.12 -3.70 0.14
CA VAL A 114 5.84 -4.02 -0.51
C VAL A 114 4.71 -3.11 -0.06
N LEU A 115 4.99 -2.14 0.82
CA LEU A 115 4.00 -1.16 1.23
C LEU A 115 3.57 -0.30 0.03
N PRO A 116 2.31 0.13 0.01
CA PRO A 116 1.74 0.95 -1.06
C PRO A 116 2.19 2.41 -0.94
N VAL A 117 3.50 2.63 -0.82
CA VAL A 117 4.16 3.94 -0.77
C VAL A 117 4.83 4.26 -2.11
N HIS A 118 5.04 3.25 -2.96
CA HIS A 118 5.59 3.37 -4.30
C HIS A 118 4.44 3.49 -5.32
N SER A 119 3.83 4.67 -5.43
CA SER A 119 3.00 4.97 -6.60
C SER A 119 3.89 5.74 -7.58
N GLU A 120 3.78 5.47 -8.88
CA GLU A 120 4.40 6.34 -9.88
C GLU A 120 3.69 7.69 -9.86
N TYR A 121 4.41 8.73 -9.45
CA TYR A 121 3.94 10.13 -9.42
C TYR A 121 4.60 10.90 -10.56
N ARG A 122 3.85 11.82 -11.19
CA ARG A 122 4.41 12.74 -12.21
C ARG A 122 3.79 14.12 -12.11
N SER A 123 4.53 15.11 -12.59
CA SER A 123 3.93 16.41 -12.91
C SER A 123 3.13 16.28 -14.22
N PRO A 124 1.90 16.83 -14.30
CA PRO A 124 1.10 16.79 -15.53
C PRO A 124 1.75 17.51 -16.72
N THR A 125 2.76 18.35 -16.47
CA THR A 125 3.44 19.16 -17.49
C THR A 125 4.71 18.53 -18.05
N GLU A 126 5.13 17.35 -17.57
CA GLU A 126 6.34 16.68 -18.07
C GLU A 126 6.10 15.93 -19.41
N PRO A 127 7.00 16.04 -20.41
CA PRO A 127 6.85 15.36 -21.70
C PRO A 127 7.11 13.84 -21.63
N LEU A 128 6.36 13.06 -22.42
CA LEU A 128 6.57 11.61 -22.63
C LEU A 128 7.73 11.36 -23.63
N PRO A 129 8.49 10.24 -23.56
CA PRO A 129 8.38 9.10 -22.66
C PRO A 129 9.29 9.21 -21.41
N MET A 130 8.84 8.59 -20.32
CA MET A 130 9.34 8.73 -18.96
C MET A 130 10.68 8.03 -18.71
N GLN A 131 11.56 8.66 -17.94
CA GLN A 131 12.28 7.91 -16.92
C GLN A 131 11.47 8.05 -15.63
N PRO A 132 10.98 6.96 -15.00
CA PRO A 132 10.34 7.07 -13.70
C PRO A 132 11.34 7.73 -12.75
N ARG A 133 11.00 8.90 -12.21
CA ARG A 133 11.77 9.47 -11.11
C ARG A 133 11.54 8.55 -9.92
N VAL A 134 12.53 7.75 -9.60
CA VAL A 134 12.54 7.00 -8.34
C VAL A 134 12.80 8.04 -7.25
N GLU A 135 11.72 8.64 -6.77
CA GLU A 135 11.79 9.54 -5.62
C GLU A 135 12.03 8.71 -4.38
N GLU A 136 13.00 9.14 -3.57
CA GLU A 136 13.29 8.48 -2.31
C GLU A 136 12.13 8.69 -1.32
N VAL A 137 11.77 7.62 -0.62
CA VAL A 137 10.72 7.65 0.41
C VAL A 137 11.34 8.08 1.75
N HIS A 138 10.80 9.15 2.35
CA HIS A 138 11.31 9.73 3.59
C HIS A 138 10.21 10.01 4.62
N PRO A 139 10.36 9.60 5.90
CA PRO A 139 11.36 8.65 6.38
C PRO A 139 11.19 7.27 5.72
N LYS A 140 12.19 6.39 5.88
CA LYS A 140 12.07 5.01 5.42
C LYS A 140 10.81 4.36 6.03
N PRO A 141 9.93 3.74 5.23
CA PRO A 141 8.77 3.04 5.75
C PRO A 141 9.18 1.94 6.74
N GLN A 142 8.35 1.74 7.76
CA GLN A 142 8.53 0.65 8.71
C GLN A 142 7.66 -0.53 8.28
N GLU A 143 8.13 -1.76 8.50
CA GLU A 143 7.28 -2.94 8.32
C GLU A 143 6.01 -2.82 9.19
N VAL A 144 4.89 -3.32 8.69
CA VAL A 144 3.65 -3.38 9.46
C VAL A 144 3.58 -4.72 10.17
N ARG A 145 3.47 -4.73 11.50
CA ARG A 145 3.28 -5.95 12.30
C ARG A 145 1.83 -6.08 12.75
N PHE A 146 1.30 -7.31 12.69
CA PHE A 146 -0.06 -7.57 13.13
C PHE A 146 -0.29 -9.02 13.54
N GLU A 147 -1.36 -9.25 14.31
CA GLU A 147 -1.74 -10.57 14.80
C GLU A 147 -3.03 -11.07 14.12
N LEU A 148 -3.04 -12.32 13.66
CA LEU A 148 -4.25 -13.04 13.29
C LEU A 148 -4.78 -13.80 14.52
N ARG A 149 -5.96 -13.40 14.99
CA ARG A 149 -6.62 -13.94 16.19
C ARG A 149 -7.73 -14.92 15.86
#